data_AF-A0AAD1S2Y8-F1
#
_entry.id   AF-A0AAD1S2Y8-F1
#
_cell.length_a   1.000
_cell.length_b   1.000
_cell.length_c   1.000
_cell.angle_alpha   90.00
_cell.angle_beta   90.00
_cell.angle_gamma   90.00
#
_symmetry.space_group_name_H-M   'P 1'
#
loop_
_entity.id
_entity.type
_entity.pdbx_description
1 polymer ?
#
loop_
_entity_poly.entity_id
_entity_poly.type
_entity_poly.pdbx_seq_one_letter_code
_entity_poly.pdbx_strand_id
1 'polypeptide(L)'
;IREQLRLLEETNEDLSNRTCRNNIRVRGLPESVSTYLLPDTLTAVFQNLLPKATATDFLMDRAHHTLRALSANLTNPRDNL
;
A
#
# COMPACT_ATOMS: atom_id res chain seq x y z
N ILE A 1 -8.82 -32.43 -12.51
CA ILE A 1 -9.33 -31.59 -11.40
C ILE A 1 -8.18 -30.96 -10.60
N ARG A 2 -7.30 -31.74 -9.93
CA ARG A 2 -6.18 -31.15 -9.15
C ARG A 2 -5.24 -30.26 -9.96
N GLU A 3 -4.84 -30.69 -11.16
CA GLU A 3 -3.97 -29.87 -12.02
C GLU A 3 -4.65 -28.59 -12.52
N GLN A 4 -5.96 -28.64 -12.79
CA GLN A 4 -6.71 -27.46 -13.19
C GLN A 4 -6.86 -26.46 -12.03
N LEU A 5 -7.00 -26.93 -10.79
CA LEU A 5 -7.00 -26.06 -9.61
C LEU A 5 -5.64 -25.38 -9.43
N ARG A 6 -4.55 -26.13 -9.57
CA ARG A 6 -3.18 -25.60 -9.48
C ARG A 6 -2.92 -24.49 -10.50
N LEU A 7 -3.27 -24.73 -11.77
CA LEU A 7 -3.11 -23.73 -12.83
C LEU A 7 -3.92 -22.46 -12.56
N LEU A 8 -5.11 -22.62 -11.97
CA LEU A 8 -5.98 -21.50 -11.65
C LEU A 8 -5.44 -20.66 -10.49
N GLU A 9 -4.84 -21.32 -9.48
CA GLU A 9 -4.13 -20.66 -8.38
C GLU A 9 -2.93 -19.86 -8.90
N GLU A 10 -2.08 -20.47 -9.72
CA GLU A 10 -0.90 -19.81 -10.33
C GLU A 10 -1.29 -18.60 -11.17
N THR A 11 -2.35 -18.74 -11.98
CA THR A 11 -2.85 -17.64 -12.81
C THR A 11 -3.38 -16.48 -11.96
N ASN A 12 -4.09 -16.81 -10.88
CA ASN A 12 -4.63 -15.80 -9.97
C ASN A 12 -3.51 -15.07 -9.21
N GLU A 13 -2.47 -15.79 -8.77
CA GLU A 13 -1.29 -15.20 -8.15
C GLU A 13 -0.56 -14.25 -9.11
N ASP A 14 -0.31 -14.67 -10.35
CA ASP A 14 0.33 -13.82 -11.37
C ASP A 14 -0.51 -12.57 -11.68
N LEU A 15 -1.83 -12.72 -11.82
CA LEU A 15 -2.73 -11.57 -11.98
C LEU A 15 -2.68 -10.63 -10.77
N SER A 16 -2.74 -11.15 -9.56
CA SER A 16 -2.67 -10.35 -8.33
C SER A 16 -1.35 -9.57 -8.26
N ASN A 17 -0.23 -10.22 -8.52
CA ASN A 17 1.09 -9.60 -8.55
C ASN A 17 1.21 -8.52 -9.62
N ARG A 18 0.64 -8.74 -10.81
CA ARG A 18 0.62 -7.73 -11.89
C ARG A 18 -0.24 -6.52 -11.53
N THR A 19 -1.40 -6.75 -10.93
CA THR A 19 -2.33 -5.66 -10.56
C THR A 19 -1.80 -4.81 -9.39
N CYS A 20 -0.97 -5.37 -8.53
CA CYS A 20 -0.44 -4.70 -7.33
C CYS A 20 1.03 -4.29 -7.47
N ARG A 21 1.63 -4.38 -8.66
CA ARG A 21 3.08 -4.22 -8.87
C ARG A 21 3.64 -2.86 -8.43
N ASN A 22 2.82 -1.81 -8.51
CA ASN A 22 3.21 -0.45 -8.15
C ASN A 22 2.71 -0.03 -6.75
N ASN A 23 2.08 -0.95 -6.01
CA ASN A 23 1.59 -0.65 -4.67
C ASN A 23 2.73 -0.72 -3.67
N ILE A 24 2.93 0.34 -2.90
CA ILE A 24 3.94 0.39 -1.83
C ILE A 24 3.21 0.37 -0.49
N ARG A 25 3.58 -0.58 0.37
CA ARG A 25 2.99 -0.68 1.71
C ARG A 25 3.83 0.06 2.75
N VAL A 26 3.30 1.17 3.27
CA VAL A 26 3.95 2.03 4.26
C VAL A 26 3.41 1.75 5.66
N ARG A 27 4.29 1.42 6.60
CA ARG A 27 3.92 0.97 7.96
C ARG A 27 4.35 1.99 9.01
N GLY A 28 3.63 2.07 10.11
CA GLY A 28 4.01 2.90 11.26
C GLY A 28 3.58 4.37 11.17
N LEU A 29 2.77 4.75 10.18
CA LEU A 29 2.14 6.07 10.18
C LEU A 29 1.08 6.16 11.29
N PRO A 30 0.97 7.28 12.02
CA PRO A 30 -0.07 7.46 13.01
C PRO A 30 -1.48 7.35 12.40
N GLU A 31 -2.40 6.67 13.11
CA GLU A 31 -3.82 6.57 12.71
C GLU A 31 -4.55 7.93 12.70
N SER A 32 -3.97 8.94 13.36
CA SER A 32 -4.48 10.31 13.32
C SER A 32 -4.33 10.98 11.94
N VAL A 33 -3.48 10.43 11.06
CA VAL A 33 -3.36 10.92 9.69
C VAL A 33 -4.59 10.49 8.92
N SER A 34 -5.43 11.45 8.54
CA SER A 34 -6.64 11.16 7.77
C SER A 34 -6.28 10.69 6.36
N THR A 35 -7.13 9.87 5.76
CA THR A 35 -6.93 9.38 4.38
C THR A 35 -6.72 10.52 3.37
N TYR A 36 -7.38 11.65 3.58
CA TYR A 36 -7.26 12.83 2.72
C TYR A 36 -5.87 13.50 2.78
N LEU A 37 -5.17 13.36 3.91
CA LEU A 37 -3.83 13.93 4.12
C LEU A 37 -2.71 12.93 3.84
N LEU A 38 -3.04 11.66 3.52
CA LEU A 38 -2.05 10.64 3.25
C LEU A 38 -1.13 10.99 2.07
N PRO A 39 -1.62 11.46 0.90
CA PRO A 39 -0.73 11.79 -0.21
C PRO A 39 0.35 12.81 0.16
N ASP A 40 -0.04 13.88 0.86
CA ASP A 40 0.87 14.94 1.29
C ASP A 40 1.86 14.42 2.34
N THR A 41 1.38 13.63 3.29
CA THR A 41 2.21 13.01 4.34
C THR A 41 3.25 12.08 3.72
N LEU A 42 2.84 11.23 2.77
CA LEU A 42 3.73 10.30 2.09
C LEU A 42 4.75 11.04 1.22
N THR A 43 4.33 12.08 0.51
CA THR A 43 5.24 12.93 -0.29
C THR A 43 6.31 13.56 0.60
N ALA A 44 5.93 14.12 1.75
CA ALA A 44 6.88 14.68 2.71
C ALA A 44 7.85 13.62 3.26
N VAL A 45 7.36 12.40 3.54
CA VAL A 45 8.22 11.29 3.95
C VAL A 45 9.21 10.93 2.85
N PHE A 46 8.76 10.77 1.60
CA PHE A 46 9.65 10.40 0.51
C PHE A 46 10.66 11.48 0.14
N GLN A 47 10.30 12.77 0.20
CA GLN A 47 11.25 13.87 0.01
C GLN A 47 12.35 13.89 1.07
N ASN A 48 12.01 13.61 2.33
CA ASN A 48 13.01 13.47 3.39
C ASN A 48 13.97 12.29 3.14
N LEU A 49 13.49 11.21 2.54
CA LEU A 49 14.29 10.03 2.21
C LEU A 49 15.09 10.20 0.91
N LEU A 50 14.59 11.01 -0.02
CA LEU A 50 15.15 11.23 -1.35
C LEU A 50 15.36 12.73 -1.58
N PRO A 51 16.47 13.33 -1.09
CA PRO A 51 16.68 14.78 -1.08
C PRO A 51 16.74 15.43 -2.47
N LYS A 52 16.90 14.64 -3.53
CA LYS A 52 16.94 15.09 -4.92
C LYS A 52 15.59 14.96 -5.64
N ALA A 53 14.64 14.26 -5.04
CA ALA A 53 13.30 14.11 -5.60
C ALA A 53 12.44 15.30 -5.18
N THR A 54 11.70 15.82 -6.14
CA THR A 54 10.72 16.90 -5.98
C THR A 54 9.32 16.33 -5.76
N ALA A 55 8.39 17.16 -5.28
CA ALA A 55 7.00 16.71 -5.06
C ALA A 55 6.37 16.15 -6.35
N THR A 56 6.71 16.75 -7.49
CA THR A 56 6.21 16.37 -8.81
C THR A 56 6.74 15.03 -9.30
N ASP A 57 7.80 14.50 -8.70
CA ASP A 57 8.34 13.18 -9.04
C ASP A 57 7.52 12.03 -8.42
N PHE A 58 6.68 12.34 -7.43
CA PHE A 58 5.82 11.37 -6.75
C PHE A 58 4.39 11.43 -7.28
N LEU A 59 4.12 10.61 -8.30
CA LEU A 59 2.77 10.44 -8.84
C LEU A 59 2.07 9.30 -8.08
N MET A 60 0.97 9.62 -7.40
CA MET A 60 0.16 8.65 -6.66
C MET A 60 -1.26 8.64 -7.20
N ASP A 61 -1.72 7.48 -7.66
CA ASP A 61 -3.11 7.31 -8.10
C ASP A 61 -4.06 7.24 -6.90
N ARG A 62 -3.66 6.53 -5.85
CA ARG A 62 -4.44 6.31 -4.63
C ARG A 62 -3.51 6.20 -3.43
N ALA A 63 -3.95 6.71 -2.28
CA ALA A 63 -3.32 6.51 -0.99
C ALA A 63 -4.39 6.25 0.06
N HIS A 64 -4.30 5.14 0.79
CA HIS A 64 -5.31 4.79 1.79
C HIS A 64 -4.78 3.88 2.89
N HIS A 65 -5.43 3.95 4.04
CA HIS A 65 -5.25 2.97 5.11
C HIS A 65 -5.79 1.61 4.66
N THR A 66 -4.99 0.56 4.85
CA THR A 66 -5.40 -0.82 4.59
C THR A 66 -6.58 -1.21 5.47
N LEU A 67 -7.49 -2.03 4.93
CA LEU A 67 -8.60 -2.55 5.71
C LEU A 67 -8.05 -3.44 6.83
N ARG A 68 -8.54 -3.21 8.05
CA ARG A 68 -8.20 -4.01 9.22
C ARG A 68 -9.27 -5.08 9.43
N ALA A 69 -8.86 -6.33 9.59
CA ALA A 69 -9.77 -7.40 9.99
C ALA A 69 -10.34 -7.09 11.39
N LEU A 70 -11.61 -7.47 11.61
CA LEU A 70 -12.32 -7.22 12.89
C LEU A 70 -11.59 -7.77 14.12
N SER A 71 -10.74 -8.80 13.95
CA SER A 71 -9.97 -9.45 15.02
C SER A 71 -8.57 -8.87 15.24
N ALA A 72 -8.15 -7.85 14.50
CA ALA A 72 -6.76 -7.40 14.55
C ALA A 72 -6.49 -6.46 15.73
N ASN A 73 -5.30 -6.64 16.31
CA ASN A 73 -4.81 -5.90 17.47
C ASN A 73 -4.79 -4.39 17.20
N LEU A 74 -5.63 -3.60 17.89
CA LEU A 74 -5.81 -2.15 17.66
C LEU A 74 -4.62 -1.29 18.11
N THR A 75 -3.63 -1.89 18.76
CA THR A 75 -2.45 -1.21 19.31
C THR A 75 -1.45 -0.77 18.26
N ASN A 76 -1.34 -1.48 17.13
CA ASN A 76 -0.47 -1.09 16.03
C ASN A 76 -1.27 -0.30 15.00
N PRO A 77 -0.73 0.78 14.40
CA PRO A 77 -1.40 1.49 13.31
C PRO A 77 -1.55 0.63 12.04
N ARG A 78 -2.55 0.94 11.22
CA ARG A 78 -2.77 0.33 9.91
C ARG A 78 -1.60 0.63 8.98
N ASP A 79 -1.34 -0.31 8.08
CA ASP A 79 -0.46 -0.05 6.96
C ASP A 79 -1.19 0.81 5.93
N ASN A 80 -0.44 1.54 5.12
CA ASN A 80 -0.95 2.43 4.08
C ASN A 80 -0.51 1.90 2.72
N LEU A 81 -1.37 2.02 1.72
CA LEU A 81 -1.16 1.51 0.36
C LEU A 81 -1.45 2.58 -0.68
#